data_AF-A0A7Y0S2M7-F1
#
_entry.id   AF-A0A7Y0S2M7-F1
#
_cell.length_a   1.000
_cell.length_b   1.000
_cell.length_c   1.000
_cell.angle_alpha   90.00
_cell.angle_beta   90.00
_cell.angle_gamma   90.00
#
_symmetry.space_group_name_H-M   'P 1'
#
loop_
_entity.id
_entity.type
_entity.pdbx_description
1 polymer ?
#
loop_
_entity_poly.entity_id
_entity_poly.type
_entity_poly.pdbx_seq_one_letter_code
_entity_poly.pdbx_strand_id
1 'polypeptide(L)' 'MSHLNYNHLYYFWMVCKQGSVTKAADALFL' A
#
# COMPACT_ATOMS: atom_id res chain seq x y z
N MET A 1 17.69 -9.55 8.48
CA MET A 1 16.55 -8.76 7.97
C MET A 1 17.07 -7.67 7.03
N SER A 2 17.66 -8.10 5.93
CA SER A 2 18.31 -7.23 4.95
C SER A 2 17.26 -6.63 4.01
N HIS A 3 17.06 -5.32 4.06
CA HIS A 3 16.29 -4.53 3.07
C HIS A 3 14.81 -4.91 2.87
N LEU A 4 14.07 -5.11 3.96
CA LEU A 4 12.61 -5.08 3.84
C LEU A 4 12.16 -3.63 3.56
N ASN A 5 11.60 -3.41 2.37
CA ASN A 5 11.09 -2.10 1.98
C ASN A 5 9.72 -1.87 2.63
N TYR A 6 9.72 -1.15 3.75
CA TYR A 6 8.50 -0.81 4.49
C TYR A 6 7.50 0.02 3.69
N ASN A 7 7.94 0.80 2.70
CA ASN A 7 7.02 1.54 1.83
C ASN A 7 6.21 0.57 0.96
N HIS A 8 6.85 -0.47 0.43
CA HIS A 8 6.17 -1.48 -0.37
C HIS A 8 5.17 -2.29 0.47
N LEU A 9 5.54 -2.62 1.71
CA LEU A 9 4.62 -3.26 2.65
C LEU A 9 3.45 -2.36 3.02
N TYR A 10 3.69 -1.06 3.20
CA TYR A 10 2.65 -0.09 3.51
C TYR A 10 1.64 0.03 2.37
N TYR A 11 2.11 0.17 1.12
CA TYR A 11 1.23 0.18 -0.05
C TYR A 11 0.47 -1.13 -0.22
N PHE A 12 1.14 -2.26 -0.02
CA PHE A 12 0.49 -3.56 -0.04
C PHE A 12 -0.62 -3.66 1.00
N TRP A 13 -0.35 -3.25 2.24
CA TRP A 13 -1.35 -3.22 3.31
C TRP A 13 -2.51 -2.27 3.00
N MET A 14 -2.25 -1.10 2.41
CA MET A 14 -3.29 -0.16 1.99
C MET A 14 -4.23 -0.78 0.94
N VAL A 15 -3.68 -1.50 -0.04
CA VAL A 15 -4.48 -2.24 -1.04
C VAL A 15 -5.32 -3.32 -0.36
N CYS A 16 -4.74 -4.11 0.54
CA CYS A 16 -5.48 -5.13 1.29
C CYS A 16 -6.59 -4.54 2.16
N LYS A 17 -6.34 -3.39 2.79
CA LYS A 17 -7.31 -2.69 3.65
C LYS A 17 -8.47 -2.10 2.85
N GLN A 18 -8.20 -1.52 1.68
CA GLN A 18 -9.24 -0.91 0.82
C GLN A 18 -9.94 -1.92 -0.08
N GLY A 19 -9.34 -3.10 -0.29
CA GLY A 19 -9.87 -4.15 -1.17
C GLY A 19 -9.84 -3.80 -2.67
N SER A 20 -9.19 -2.68 -3.04
CA SER A 20 -9.09 -2.20 -4.41
C SER A 20 -7.85 -1.32 -4.55
N VAL A 21 -7.08 -1.54 -5.62
CA VAL A 21 -5.87 -0.75 -5.92
C VAL A 21 -6.22 0.71 -6.22
N THR A 22 -7.32 0.96 -6.96
CA THR A 22 -7.78 2.32 -7.30
C THR A 22 -8.21 3.10 -6.06
N LYS A 23 -8.99 2.48 -5.17
CA LYS A 23 -9.39 3.12 -3.90
C LYS A 23 -8.21 3.38 -2.97
N ALA A 24 -7.20 2.50 -2.99
CA ALA A 24 -5.98 2.71 -2.23
C ALA A 24 -5.17 3.89 -2.79
N ALA A 25 -5.08 4.05 -4.11
CA ALA A 25 -4.44 5.20 -4.76
C ALA A 25 -5.15 6.52 -4.40
N ASP A 26 -6.48 6.56 -4.51
CA ASP A 26 -7.29 7.72 -4.11
C ASP A 26 -7.03 8.12 -2.64
N ALA A 27 -6.97 7.14 -1.73
CA ALA A 27 -6.71 7.37 -0.31
C ALA A 27 -5.26 7.82 -0.01
N LEU A 28 -4.33 7.55 -0.92
CA LEU A 28 -2.93 7.95 -0.84
C LEU A 28 -2.65 9.27 -1.57
N PHE A 29 -3.67 9.86 -2.22
CA PHE A 29 -3.55 11.04 -3.08
C PHE A 29 -2.50 10.85 -4.21
N LEU A 30 -2.41 9.63 -4.73
CA LEU A 30 -1.51 9.23 -5.81
C LEU A 30 -2.23 9.11 -7.15
#